data_AF-A0A7L5BKX2-F1
#
_entry.id   AF-A0A7L5BKX2-F1
#
_cell.length_a   1.000
_cell.length_b   1.000
_cell.length_c   1.000
_cell.angle_alpha   90.00
_cell.angle_beta   90.00
_cell.angle_gamma   90.00
#
_symmetry.space_group_name_H-M   'P 1'
#
loop_
_entity.id
_entity.type
_entity.pdbx_description
1 polymer ?
#
loop_
_entity_poly.entity_id
_entity_poly.type
_entity_poly.pdbx_seq_one_letter_code
_entity_poly.pdbx_strand_id
1 'polypeptide(L)'
;MSSTALVEAKDWYDKLMALEFRGRGDREKSARGRVADNIGVPETWLFDLQYKSSGKKDVRGALYRALMLGIQKYEDLCQRNEDAADRYKADRLKRRGNHETADEKPAQAGLGMDSSEV
;
A
#
# COMPACT_ATOMS: atom_id res chain seq x y z
N MET A 1 21.62 24.49 9.59
CA MET A 1 21.42 23.05 9.32
C MET A 1 20.27 22.53 10.17
N SER A 2 19.33 21.80 9.58
CA SER A 2 18.28 21.06 10.28
C SER A 2 18.84 19.75 10.85
N SER A 3 18.29 19.25 11.95
CA SER A 3 18.60 17.90 12.44
C SER A 3 18.17 16.82 11.46
N THR A 4 18.82 15.66 11.49
CA THR A 4 18.42 14.46 10.74
C THR A 4 16.99 14.05 11.10
N ALA A 5 16.66 14.08 12.41
CA ALA A 5 15.33 13.76 12.89
C ALA A 5 14.23 14.66 12.31
N LEU A 6 14.52 15.95 12.09
CA LEU A 6 13.57 16.87 11.46
C LEU A 6 13.37 16.54 9.97
N VAL A 7 14.43 16.10 9.27
CA VAL A 7 14.34 15.69 7.86
C VAL A 7 13.54 14.41 7.73
N GLU A 8 13.84 13.40 8.53
CA GLU A 8 13.11 12.12 8.57
C GLU A 8 11.63 12.32 8.92
N ALA A 9 11.34 13.15 9.94
CA ALA A 9 9.97 13.47 10.31
C ALA A 9 9.17 14.10 9.15
N LYS A 10 9.81 14.96 8.34
CA LYS A 10 9.16 15.56 7.18
C LYS A 10 8.87 14.52 6.10
N ASP A 11 9.86 13.69 5.78
CA ASP A 11 9.70 12.64 4.77
C ASP A 11 8.58 11.66 5.15
N TRP A 12 8.55 11.20 6.40
CA TRP A 12 7.46 10.35 6.90
C TRP A 12 6.11 11.05 6.87
N TYR A 13 6.07 12.33 7.26
CA TYR A 13 4.84 13.10 7.20
C TYR A 13 4.31 13.27 5.77
N ASP A 14 5.17 13.58 4.80
CA ASP A 14 4.79 13.74 3.40
C ASP A 14 4.25 12.43 2.81
N LYS A 15 4.88 11.29 3.15
CA LYS A 15 4.38 9.96 2.78
C LYS A 15 3.00 9.69 3.37
N LEU A 16 2.81 9.92 4.67
CA LEU A 16 1.52 9.73 5.34
C LEU A 16 0.44 10.66 4.76
N MET A 17 0.78 11.90 4.43
CA MET A 17 -0.12 12.85 3.77
C MET A 17 -0.55 12.36 2.38
N ALA A 18 0.39 11.85 1.58
CA ALA A 18 0.09 11.31 0.26
C ALA A 18 -0.86 10.11 0.32
N LEU A 19 -0.72 9.27 1.35
CA LEU A 19 -1.58 8.11 1.58
C LEU A 19 -3.00 8.50 1.99
N GLU A 20 -3.12 9.49 2.86
CA GLU A 20 -4.42 9.97 3.33
C GLU A 20 -5.14 10.85 2.30
N PHE A 21 -4.45 11.31 1.27
CA PHE A 21 -5.02 12.18 0.25
C PHE A 21 -5.91 11.38 -0.72
N ARG A 22 -7.20 11.69 -0.73
CA ARG A 22 -8.23 10.95 -1.49
C ARG A 22 -8.42 11.43 -2.92
N GLY A 23 -7.63 12.41 -3.38
CA GLY A 23 -7.69 12.93 -4.76
C GLY A 23 -8.59 14.15 -4.93
N ARG A 24 -9.18 14.32 -6.13
CA ARG A 24 -9.84 15.57 -6.55
C ARG A 24 -11.01 15.94 -5.61
N GLY A 25 -10.94 17.13 -5.03
CA GLY A 25 -11.93 17.66 -4.09
C GLY A 25 -11.57 17.44 -2.62
N ASP A 26 -10.56 16.61 -2.34
CA ASP A 26 -10.01 16.49 -1.00
C ASP A 26 -9.12 17.70 -0.67
N ARG A 27 -9.13 18.09 0.60
CA ARG A 27 -8.38 19.24 1.08
C ARG A 27 -7.20 18.77 1.88
N GLU A 28 -6.05 19.41 1.69
CA GLU A 28 -4.83 19.14 2.44
C GLU A 28 -5.06 19.18 3.97
N LYS A 29 -5.85 20.15 4.46
CA LYS A 29 -6.25 20.21 5.87
C LYS A 29 -7.01 18.95 6.33
N SER A 30 -7.89 18.43 5.49
CA SER A 30 -8.66 17.21 5.79
C SER A 30 -7.76 15.97 5.82
N ALA A 31 -6.82 15.86 4.89
CA ALA A 31 -5.80 14.80 4.91
C ALA A 31 -4.92 14.90 6.17
N ARG A 32 -4.44 16.09 6.53
CA ARG A 32 -3.66 16.31 7.75
C ARG A 32 -4.43 15.95 9.01
N GLY A 33 -5.73 16.28 9.08
CA GLY A 33 -6.61 15.86 10.16
C GLY A 33 -6.65 14.33 10.32
N ARG A 34 -6.83 13.61 9.20
CA ARG A 34 -6.80 12.14 9.22
C ARG A 34 -5.45 11.58 9.66
N VAL A 35 -4.34 12.15 9.17
CA VAL A 35 -3.00 11.76 9.64
C VAL A 35 -2.87 11.97 11.15
N ALA A 36 -3.30 13.14 11.66
CA ALA A 36 -3.26 13.48 13.08
C ALA A 36 -4.04 12.48 13.94
N ASP A 37 -5.27 12.15 13.52
CA ASP A 37 -6.13 11.18 14.18
C ASP A 37 -5.52 9.78 14.16
N ASN A 38 -4.96 9.36 13.02
CA ASN A 38 -4.38 8.03 12.84
C ASN A 38 -3.12 7.79 13.68
N ILE A 39 -2.27 8.81 13.84
CA ILE A 39 -1.03 8.69 14.65
C ILE A 39 -1.19 9.21 16.08
N GLY A 40 -2.37 9.72 16.43
CA GLY A 40 -2.72 10.14 17.79
C GLY A 40 -1.99 11.40 18.27
N VAL A 41 -1.81 12.40 17.40
CA VAL A 41 -1.17 13.68 17.76
C VAL A 41 -2.06 14.88 17.42
N PRO A 42 -1.88 16.04 18.07
CA PRO A 42 -2.61 17.25 17.70
C PRO A 42 -2.29 17.71 16.27
N GLU A 43 -3.32 18.05 15.49
CA GLU A 43 -3.16 18.55 14.10
C GLU A 43 -2.21 19.76 14.04
N THR A 44 -2.23 20.62 15.06
CA THR A 44 -1.35 21.80 15.17
C THR A 44 0.13 21.43 15.11
N TRP A 45 0.52 20.25 15.62
CA TRP A 45 1.92 19.81 15.59
C TRP A 45 2.37 19.48 14.16
N LEU A 46 1.48 18.87 13.37
CA LEU A 46 1.71 18.59 11.95
C LEU A 46 1.71 19.87 11.12
N PHE A 47 0.78 20.79 11.40
CA PHE A 47 0.76 22.11 10.77
C PHE A 47 2.08 22.86 10.98
N ASP A 48 2.58 22.84 12.22
CA ASP A 48 3.84 23.46 12.58
C ASP A 48 5.05 22.77 11.91
N LEU A 49 5.02 21.44 11.77
CA LEU A 49 6.06 20.69 11.06
C LEU A 49 6.07 21.04 9.57
N GLN A 50 4.90 21.20 8.97
CA GLN A 50 4.75 21.49 7.56
C GLN A 50 5.16 22.92 7.20
N TYR A 51 4.56 23.92 7.85
CA TYR A 51 4.72 25.32 7.44
C TYR A 51 5.72 26.13 8.25
N LYS A 52 6.04 25.70 9.49
CA LYS A 52 6.91 26.46 10.41
C LYS A 52 8.25 25.77 10.68
N SER A 53 8.62 24.79 9.86
CA SER A 53 9.86 24.03 10.07
C SER A 53 11.11 24.72 9.54
N SER A 54 10.99 25.73 8.67
CA SER A 54 12.14 26.48 8.15
C SER A 54 12.96 27.17 9.25
N GLY A 55 12.32 27.58 10.35
CA GLY A 55 12.96 28.15 11.53
C GLY A 55 13.30 27.15 12.64
N LYS A 56 12.99 25.85 12.47
CA LYS A 56 13.19 24.85 13.52
C LYS A 56 14.51 24.11 13.32
N LYS A 57 15.24 23.92 14.41
CA LYS A 57 16.45 23.08 14.44
C LYS A 57 16.11 21.60 14.57
N ASP A 58 15.00 21.30 15.24
CA ASP A 58 14.64 19.93 15.60
C ASP A 58 13.12 19.74 15.73
N VAL A 59 12.70 18.48 15.84
CA VAL A 59 11.30 18.06 15.98
C VAL A 59 10.98 17.63 17.42
N ARG A 60 9.72 17.74 17.82
CA ARG A 60 9.29 17.25 19.14
C ARG A 60 9.46 15.73 19.18
N GLY A 61 10.15 15.19 20.18
CA GLY A 61 10.39 13.75 20.28
C GLY A 61 9.13 12.88 20.26
N ALA A 62 8.03 13.36 20.87
CA ALA A 62 6.74 12.66 20.82
C ALA A 62 6.16 12.61 19.40
N LEU A 63 6.25 13.73 18.65
CA LEU A 63 5.82 13.78 17.26
C LEU A 63 6.67 12.86 16.38
N TYR A 64 7.99 12.88 16.58
CA TYR A 64 8.91 12.00 15.85
C TYR A 64 8.56 10.52 16.03
N ARG A 65 8.36 10.07 17.28
CA ARG A 65 7.97 8.68 17.55
C ARG A 65 6.61 8.33 16.95
N ALA A 66 5.65 9.25 17.01
CA ALA A 66 4.33 9.02 16.42
C ALA A 66 4.40 8.85 14.89
N LEU A 67 5.18 9.69 14.21
CA LEU A 67 5.41 9.58 12.77
C LEU A 67 6.16 8.28 12.40
N MET A 68 7.18 7.91 13.17
CA MET A 68 7.92 6.66 12.99
C MET A 68 7.01 5.42 13.12
N LEU A 69 6.14 5.39 14.13
CA LEU A 69 5.18 4.30 14.31
C LEU A 69 4.09 4.31 13.22
N GLY A 70 3.66 5.50 12.80
CA GLY A 70 2.70 5.68 11.72
C GLY A 70 3.22 5.12 10.39
N ILE A 71 4.47 5.43 10.02
CA ILE A 71 5.06 4.94 8.78
C ILE A 71 5.35 3.43 8.84
N GLN A 72 5.82 2.91 9.98
CA GLN A 72 6.03 1.46 10.16
C GLN A 72 4.73 0.68 9.96
N LYS A 73 3.62 1.15 10.54
CA LYS A 73 2.30 0.52 10.36
C LYS A 73 1.87 0.49 8.89
N TYR A 74 2.21 1.54 8.15
CA TYR A 74 1.93 1.59 6.72
C TYR A 74 2.80 0.60 5.93
N GLU A 75 4.10 0.55 6.19
CA GLU A 75 5.01 -0.39 5.54
C GLU A 75 4.58 -1.85 5.79
N ASP A 76 4.17 -2.17 7.01
CA ASP A 76 3.62 -3.49 7.36
C ASP A 76 2.35 -3.84 6.55
N LEU A 77 1.49 -2.85 6.26
CA LEU A 77 0.30 -3.04 5.43
C LEU A 77 0.66 -3.27 3.95
N CYS A 78 1.64 -2.52 3.42
CA CYS A 78 2.14 -2.74 2.07
C CYS A 78 2.75 -4.14 1.93
N GLN A 79 3.59 -4.54 2.88
CA GLN A 79 4.20 -5.87 2.87
C GLN A 79 3.13 -6.98 2.84
N ARG A 80 2.09 -6.87 3.66
CA ARG A 80 0.99 -7.86 3.66
C ARG A 80 0.25 -7.93 2.33
N ASN A 81 0.07 -6.80 1.65
CA ASN A 81 -0.58 -6.75 0.35
C ASN A 81 0.31 -7.37 -0.74
N GLU A 82 1.60 -7.10 -0.70
CA GLU A 82 2.59 -7.72 -1.59
C GLU A 82 2.64 -9.24 -1.39
N ASP A 83 2.71 -9.71 -0.15
CA ASP A 83 2.66 -11.15 0.18
C ASP A 83 1.37 -11.81 -0.35
N ALA A 84 0.23 -11.11 -0.27
CA ALA A 84 -1.04 -11.61 -0.80
C ALA A 84 -1.01 -11.67 -2.34
N ALA A 85 -0.48 -10.64 -3.01
CA ALA A 85 -0.33 -10.62 -4.45
C ALA A 85 0.58 -11.76 -4.95
N ASP A 86 1.66 -12.04 -4.24
CA ASP A 86 2.56 -13.15 -4.53
C ASP A 86 1.88 -14.51 -4.39
N ARG A 87 1.05 -14.69 -3.35
CA ARG A 87 0.23 -15.91 -3.20
C ARG A 87 -0.73 -16.08 -4.37
N TYR A 88 -1.43 -15.02 -4.78
CA TYR A 88 -2.33 -15.08 -5.94
C TYR A 88 -1.57 -15.38 -7.24
N LYS A 89 -0.37 -14.84 -7.41
CA LYS A 89 0.49 -15.12 -8.57
C LYS A 89 0.94 -16.58 -8.57
N ALA A 90 1.33 -17.13 -7.43
CA ALA A 90 1.70 -18.53 -7.27
C ALA A 90 0.52 -19.48 -7.56
N ASP A 91 -0.67 -19.17 -7.06
CA ASP A 91 -1.89 -19.94 -7.33
C ASP A 91 -2.28 -19.91 -8.81
N ARG A 92 -2.14 -18.75 -9.46
CA ARG A 92 -2.36 -18.62 -10.91
C ARG A 92 -1.37 -19.48 -11.70
N LEU A 93 -0.10 -19.51 -11.30
CA LEU A 93 0.92 -20.32 -11.95
C LEU A 93 0.63 -21.82 -11.81
N LYS A 94 0.24 -22.27 -10.61
CA LYS A 94 -0.18 -23.67 -10.36
C LYS A 94 -1.38 -24.07 -11.22
N ARG A 95 -2.41 -23.21 -11.30
CA ARG A 95 -3.59 -23.48 -12.16
C ARG A 95 -3.23 -23.55 -13.64
N ARG A 96 -2.28 -22.73 -14.10
CA ARG A 96 -1.79 -22.78 -15.49
C ARG A 96 -1.04 -24.08 -15.79
N GLY A 97 -0.14 -24.53 -14.90
CA GLY A 97 0.54 -25.82 -15.06
C GLY A 97 -0.41 -27.03 -15.03
N ASN A 98 -1.50 -26.94 -14.24
CA ASN A 98 -2.55 -27.96 -14.26
C ASN A 98 -3.39 -27.96 -15.56
N HIS A 99 -3.52 -26.82 -16.24
CA HIS A 99 -4.15 -26.76 -17.56
C HIS A 99 -3.24 -27.32 -18.66
N GLU A 100 -1.93 -27.04 -18.61
CA GLU A 100 -0.94 -27.62 -19.54
C GLU A 100 -0.90 -29.16 -19.45
N THR A 101 -1.11 -29.74 -18.26
CA THR A 101 -1.21 -31.20 -18.07
C THR A 101 -2.60 -31.77 -18.37
N ALA A 102 -3.65 -30.95 -18.35
CA ALA A 102 -5.00 -31.37 -18.72
C ALA A 102 -5.19 -31.44 -20.25
N ASP A 103 -4.46 -30.62 -21.02
CA ASP A 103 -4.47 -30.65 -22.49
C ASP A 103 -3.78 -31.90 -23.09
N GLU A 104 -3.05 -32.70 -22.29
CA GLU A 104 -2.42 -33.95 -22.76
C GLU A 104 -3.37 -35.16 -22.83
N LYS A 105 -4.64 -35.03 -22.40
CA LYS A 105 -5.66 -36.04 -22.71
C LYS A 105 -6.42 -35.62 -23.96
N PRO A 106 -6.09 -36.16 -25.14
CA PRO A 106 -6.90 -35.91 -26.32
C PRO A 106 -8.31 -36.42 -26.04
N ALA A 107 -9.30 -35.57 -26.34
CA ALA A 107 -10.70 -35.95 -26.41
C ALA A 107 -10.90 -36.97 -27.56
N GLN A 108 -10.45 -38.20 -27.37
CA GLN A 108 -10.77 -39.36 -28.20
C GLN A 108 -11.59 -40.34 -27.35
N ALA A 109 -12.88 -40.08 -27.22
CA ALA A 109 -13.86 -41.09 -26.82
C ALA A 109 -15.27 -40.60 -27.19
N GLY A 110 -15.60 -40.71 -28.48
CA GLY A 110 -16.90 -40.31 -29.01
C GLY A 110 -16.99 -40.57 -30.51
N LEU A 111 -16.69 -41.81 -30.92
CA LEU A 111 -16.96 -42.33 -32.27
C LEU A 111 -18.46 -42.20 -32.57
N GLY A 112 -18.85 -41.17 -33.32
CA GLY A 112 -20.13 -41.13 -34.02
C GLY A 112 -19.99 -41.87 -35.35
N MET A 113 -20.16 -43.19 -35.31
CA MET A 113 -20.41 -44.01 -36.50
C MET A 113 -21.89 -43.80 -36.85
N ASP A 114 -22.18 -42.99 -37.87
CA ASP A 114 -23.51 -42.98 -38.49
C ASP A 114 -23.40 -43.60 -39.88
N SER A 115 -24.05 -44.76 -40.01
CA SER A 115 -24.14 -45.55 -41.23
C SER A 115 -25.25 -44.98 -42.10
N SER A 116 -24.91 -44.60 -43.33
CA SER A 116 -25.91 -44.41 -44.38
C SER A 116 -25.42 -45.06 -45.68
N GLU A 117 -25.72 -46.34 -45.81
CA GLU A 117 -26.07 -46.96 -47.10
C GLU A 117 -27.51 -46.53 -47.42
N VAL A 118 -27.74 -45.83 -48.55
CA VAL A 118 -28.75 -46.11 -49.61
C VAL A 118 -28.37 -45.29 -50.84
#